data_AF-A0A946ZJY5-F1
#
_entry.id   AF-A0A946ZJY5-F1
#
_cell.length_a   1.000
_cell.length_b   1.000
_cell.length_c   1.000
_cell.angle_alpha   90.00
_cell.angle_beta   90.00
_cell.angle_gamma   90.00
#
_symmetry.space_group_name_H-M   'P 1'
#
loop_
_entity.id
_entity.type
_entity.pdbx_description
1 polymer ?
#
loop_
_entity_poly.entity_id
_entity_poly.type
_entity_poly.pdbx_seq_one_letter_code
_entity_poly.pdbx_strand_id
1 'polypeptide(L)'
;GSTLDITLVDLSTCEALDMGSPYDFFGMESWVNNKDLTPQQRANRMLLQSVMLKHGFRNYPKEWWHFTLRAEPFPDTYFNFPVQ
;
A
#
# COMPACT_ATOMS: atom_id res chain seq x y z
N GLY A 1 -15.52 -3.25 -0.63
CA GLY A 1 -14.81 -3.15 0.67
C GLY A 1 -13.71 -4.19 0.81
N SER A 2 -12.93 -4.42 -0.24
CA SER A 2 -11.86 -5.44 -0.28
C SER A 2 -10.51 -4.80 -0.57
N THR A 3 -10.39 -3.52 -0.22
CA THR A 3 -9.24 -2.66 -0.50
C THR A 3 -8.70 -2.16 0.83
N LEU A 4 -7.38 -2.16 0.94
CA LEU A 4 -6.65 -1.78 2.14
C LEU A 4 -5.57 -0.78 1.77
N ASP A 5 -5.41 0.20 2.65
CA ASP A 5 -4.33 1.15 2.62
C ASP A 5 -3.45 0.94 3.85
N ILE A 6 -2.19 0.52 3.65
CA ILE A 6 -1.33 0.05 4.74
C ILE A 6 0.15 0.42 4.55
N THR A 7 0.90 0.36 5.66
CA THR A 7 2.36 0.46 5.70
C THR A 7 2.95 -0.68 6.54
N LEU A 8 4.28 -0.79 6.54
CA LEU A 8 5.02 -1.67 7.42
C LEU A 8 5.54 -0.88 8.63
N VAL A 9 5.62 -1.56 9.77
CA VAL A 9 6.15 -1.02 11.03
C VAL A 9 7.31 -1.90 11.49
N ASP A 10 8.35 -1.27 12.01
CA ASP A 10 9.41 -1.97 12.73
C ASP A 10 8.86 -2.42 14.10
N LEU A 11 8.99 -3.71 14.44
CA LEU A 11 8.42 -4.26 15.67
C LEU A 11 9.23 -3.92 16.92
N SER A 12 10.49 -3.51 16.77
CA SER A 12 11.34 -3.11 17.89
C SER A 12 11.11 -1.65 18.28
N THR A 13 10.88 -0.77 17.29
CA THR A 13 10.66 0.66 17.53
C THR A 13 9.18 1.07 17.50
N CYS A 14 8.32 0.23 16.93
CA CYS A 14 6.92 0.54 16.61
C CYS A 14 6.77 1.72 15.63
N GLU A 15 7.82 2.07 14.89
CA GLU A 15 7.80 3.17 13.92
C GLU A 15 7.50 2.67 12.51
N ALA A 16 6.72 3.45 11.76
CA ALA A 16 6.45 3.15 10.36
C ALA A 16 7.74 3.25 9.54
N LEU A 17 7.94 2.29 8.62
CA LEU A 17 9.07 2.35 7.70
C LEU A 17 8.92 3.56 6.78
N ASP A 18 10.03 4.25 6.51
CA ASP A 18 10.05 5.35 5.55
C ASP A 18 9.81 4.83 4.14
N MET A 19 8.70 5.26 3.55
CA MET A 19 8.28 4.90 2.20
C MET A 19 8.62 5.98 1.18
N GLY A 20 9.21 7.12 1.57
CA GLY A 20 9.60 8.22 0.67
C GLY A 20 8.49 9.19 0.29
N SER A 21 7.25 8.91 0.68
CA SER A 21 6.17 9.89 0.72
C SER A 21 5.22 9.53 1.87
N PRO A 22 4.51 10.52 2.48
CA PRO A 22 3.50 10.21 3.46
C PRO A 22 2.30 9.49 2.82
N TYR A 23 1.55 8.79 3.66
CA TYR A 23 0.23 8.28 3.31
C TYR A 23 -0.69 9.42 2.82
N ASP A 24 -1.60 9.12 1.89
CA ASP A 24 -2.50 10.08 1.23
C ASP A 24 -1.82 11.25 0.50
N PHE A 25 -0.54 11.11 0.14
CA PHE A 25 0.14 12.10 -0.70
C PHE A 25 -0.16 11.89 -2.19
N PHE A 26 -0.92 12.78 -2.81
CA PHE A 26 -1.26 12.70 -4.23
C PHE A 26 -0.20 13.34 -5.14
N GLY A 27 0.90 12.62 -5.37
CA GLY A 27 2.01 13.05 -6.24
C GLY A 27 2.77 11.88 -6.87
N MET A 28 3.71 12.20 -7.76
CA MET A 28 4.57 11.20 -8.40
C MET A 28 5.44 10.46 -7.38
N GLU A 29 5.73 11.13 -6.26
CA GLU A 29 6.44 10.61 -5.11
C GLU A 29 5.76 9.35 -4.56
N SER A 30 4.43 9.26 -4.64
CA SER A 30 3.66 8.11 -4.15
C SER A 30 3.60 6.93 -5.12
N TRP A 31 4.05 7.11 -6.37
CA TRP A 31 3.98 6.05 -7.36
C TRP A 31 4.94 4.91 -7.01
N VAL A 32 4.48 3.68 -7.15
CA VAL A 32 5.25 2.48 -6.79
C VAL A 32 6.61 2.43 -7.51
N ASN A 33 6.67 2.92 -8.74
CA ASN A 33 7.87 2.95 -9.58
C ASN A 33 8.59 4.31 -9.59
N ASN A 34 8.31 5.20 -8.62
CA ASN A 34 9.05 6.46 -8.49
C ASN A 34 10.56 6.18 -8.44
N LYS A 35 11.32 6.92 -9.27
CA LYS A 35 12.77 6.79 -9.37
C LYS A 35 13.50 7.64 -8.34
N ASP A 36 12.84 8.67 -7.83
CA ASP A 36 13.40 9.62 -6.87
C ASP A 36 13.19 9.11 -5.43
N LEU A 37 13.66 7.89 -5.17
CA LEU A 37 13.61 7.23 -3.86
C LEU A 37 15.01 6.82 -3.43
N THR A 38 15.28 6.87 -2.13
CA THR A 38 16.49 6.27 -1.57
C THR A 38 16.46 4.75 -1.75
N PRO A 39 17.63 4.07 -1.76
CA PRO A 39 17.67 2.61 -1.84
C PRO A 39 16.83 1.93 -0.74
N GLN A 40 16.82 2.48 0.48
CA GLN A 40 16.05 1.95 1.60
C GLN A 40 14.54 2.13 1.38
N GLN A 41 14.08 3.31 0.96
CA GLN A 41 12.66 3.54 0.65
C GLN A 41 12.16 2.60 -0.45
N ARG A 42 12.97 2.38 -1.49
CA ARG A 42 12.66 1.43 -2.56
C ARG A 42 12.57 0.00 -2.02
N ALA A 43 13.52 -0.41 -1.16
CA ALA A 43 13.49 -1.73 -0.53
C ALA A 43 12.24 -1.92 0.35
N ASN A 44 11.86 -0.90 1.13
CA ASN A 44 10.66 -0.92 1.96
C ASN A 44 9.38 -1.07 1.11
N ARG A 45 9.25 -0.29 0.03
CA ARG A 45 8.12 -0.43 -0.92
C ARG A 45 8.11 -1.83 -1.55
N MET A 46 9.27 -2.33 -2.00
CA MET A 46 9.36 -3.67 -2.60
C MET A 46 8.98 -4.77 -1.62
N LEU A 47 9.35 -4.65 -0.34
CA LEU A 47 8.96 -5.59 0.69
C LEU A 47 7.44 -5.62 0.84
N LEU A 48 6.80 -4.46 1.05
CA LEU A 48 5.36 -4.34 1.16
C LEU A 48 4.65 -4.93 -0.07
N GLN A 49 5.08 -4.55 -1.27
CA GLN A 49 4.54 -5.06 -2.53
C GLN A 49 4.67 -6.59 -2.61
N SER A 50 5.84 -7.14 -2.29
CA SER A 50 6.08 -8.58 -2.38
C SER A 50 5.17 -9.40 -1.45
N VAL A 51 4.96 -8.91 -0.23
CA VAL A 51 4.09 -9.55 0.77
C VAL A 51 2.64 -9.49 0.30
N MET A 52 2.16 -8.32 -0.09
CA MET A 52 0.76 -8.14 -0.50
C MET A 52 0.44 -8.96 -1.76
N LEU A 53 1.32 -8.95 -2.76
CA LEU A 53 1.15 -9.75 -3.98
C LEU A 53 1.13 -11.25 -3.67
N LYS A 54 2.01 -11.73 -2.77
CA LYS A 54 2.04 -13.14 -2.33
C LYS A 54 0.73 -13.58 -1.68
N HIS A 55 0.06 -12.67 -0.96
CA HIS A 55 -1.19 -12.94 -0.26
C HIS A 55 -2.45 -12.61 -1.08
N GLY A 56 -2.32 -12.50 -2.40
CA GLY A 56 -3.47 -12.41 -3.31
C GLY A 56 -4.01 -11.01 -3.53
N PHE A 57 -3.25 -9.98 -3.15
CA PHE A 57 -3.59 -8.59 -3.47
C PHE A 57 -3.00 -8.16 -4.82
N ARG A 58 -3.54 -7.07 -5.36
CA ARG A 58 -3.00 -6.29 -6.48
C ARG A 58 -2.82 -4.86 -6.01
N ASN A 59 -1.74 -4.20 -6.43
CA ASN A 59 -1.47 -2.82 -6.08
C ASN A 59 -2.11 -1.84 -7.06
N TYR A 60 -2.28 -0.59 -6.61
CA TYR A 60 -2.48 0.54 -7.52
C TYR A 60 -1.13 1.22 -7.83
N PRO A 61 -0.75 1.42 -9.11
CA PRO A 61 0.59 1.91 -9.43
C PRO A 61 0.94 3.32 -8.91
N LYS A 62 -0.07 4.16 -8.64
CA LYS A 62 0.14 5.56 -8.24
C LYS A 62 0.18 5.80 -6.74
N GLU A 63 -0.13 4.76 -5.94
CA GLU A 63 -0.22 4.85 -4.47
C GLU A 63 0.45 3.62 -3.87
N TRP A 64 1.62 3.80 -3.24
CA TRP A 64 2.42 2.67 -2.73
C TRP A 64 1.74 1.88 -1.61
N TRP A 65 0.77 2.48 -0.92
CA TRP A 65 0.03 1.90 0.19
C TRP A 65 -1.24 1.14 -0.22
N HIS A 66 -1.71 1.31 -1.47
CA HIS A 66 -3.05 0.90 -1.88
C HIS A 66 -3.09 -0.49 -2.53
N PHE A 67 -3.90 -1.38 -1.94
CA PHE A 67 -4.02 -2.76 -2.38
C PHE A 67 -5.47 -3.23 -2.41
N THR A 68 -5.85 -3.91 -3.47
CA THR A 68 -7.16 -4.56 -3.60
C THR A 68 -6.99 -6.07 -3.66
N LEU A 69 -7.85 -6.82 -2.98
CA LEU A 69 -7.88 -8.28 -3.09
C LEU A 69 -8.17 -8.69 -4.55
N ARG A 70 -7.53 -9.73 -5.09
CA ARG A 70 -7.79 -10.14 -6.49
C ARG A 70 -9.14 -10.85 -6.66
N ALA A 71 -9.47 -11.74 -5.72
CA ALA A 71 -10.74 -12.46 -5.71
C ALA A 71 -11.71 -11.75 -4.78
N GLU A 72 -12.12 -10.53 -5.17
CA GLU A 72 -13.04 -9.73 -4.37
C GLU A 72 -14.40 -10.43 -4.28
N PRO A 73 -14.98 -10.61 -3.09
CA PRO A 73 -16.30 -11.22 -2.94
C PRO A 73 -17.43 -10.33 -3.49
N PHE A 74 -17.19 -9.02 -3.59
CA PHE A 74 -18.18 -8.01 -3.96
C PHE A 74 -17.60 -6.95 -4.91
N PRO A 75 -17.23 -7.31 -6.15
CA PRO A 75 -16.54 -6.38 -7.07
C PRO A 75 -17.43 -5.21 -7.54
N ASP A 76 -18.73 -5.44 -7.67
CA ASP A 76 -19.70 -4.46 -8.19
C ASP A 76 -20.62 -3.89 -7.09
N THR A 77 -20.31 -4.14 -5.81
CA THR A 77 -21.12 -3.66 -4.67
C THR A 77 -20.41 -2.58 -3.89
N TYR A 78 -21.08 -1.44 -3.76
CA TYR A 78 -20.62 -0.29 -3.00
C TYR A 78 -21.44 -0.21 -1.72
N PHE A 79 -20.82 -0.54 -0.60
CA PHE A 79 -21.47 -0.49 0.71
C PHE A 79 -21.55 0.96 1.23
N ASN A 80 -22.62 1.27 1.95
CA ASN A 80 -22.86 2.59 2.55
C ASN A 80 -23.40 2.46 4.00
N PHE A 81 -22.85 1.51 4.76
CA PHE A 81 -23.11 1.41 6.20
C PHE A 81 -21.97 2.08 7.00
N PRO A 82 -22.23 2.58 8.21
CA PRO A 82 -21.18 3.15 9.06
C PRO A 82 -20.10 2.13 9.41
N VAL A 83 -18.83 2.57 9.40
CA VAL A 83 -17.72 1.81 9.97
C VAL A 83 -17.82 1.85 11.50
N GLN A 84 -17.60 0.72 12.16
CA GLN A 84 -17.64 0.58 13.61
C GLN A 84 -16.24 0.53 14.21
#